data_AF-A0A7X3ZF32-F1
#
_entry.id   AF-A0A7X3ZF32-F1
#
_cell.length_a   1.000
_cell.length_b   1.000
_cell.length_c   1.000
_cell.angle_alpha   90.00
_cell.angle_beta   90.00
_cell.angle_gamma   90.00
#
_symmetry.space_group_name_H-M   'P 1'
#
loop_
_entity.id
_entity.type
_entity.pdbx_description
1 polymer ?
#
loop_
_entity_poly.entity_id
_entity_poly.type
_entity_poly.pdbx_seq_one_letter_code
_entity_poly.pdbx_strand_id
1 'polypeptide(L)'
;MLDDGRVGSLVFESAAGTTEVDLAELGHDPLRFDYGGLDMQLVVQRYPERVEALELTLETADQPPGEGQAAYFVKAIQCDGQMAWSSPVYV
;
A
#
# COMPACT_ATOMS: atom_id res chain seq x y z
N MET A 1 6.19 6.96 28.99
CA MET A 1 4.93 6.93 28.23
C MET A 1 5.18 7.88 27.07
N LEU A 2 5.03 7.44 25.81
CA LEU A 2 5.00 8.38 24.68
C LEU A 2 3.61 8.99 24.73
N ASP A 3 3.53 10.23 25.22
CA ASP A 3 2.25 10.85 25.59
C ASP A 3 1.40 11.28 24.38
N ASP A 4 2.00 11.33 23.17
CA ASP A 4 1.31 11.56 21.91
C ASP A 4 1.99 10.77 20.78
N GLY A 5 1.25 9.83 20.16
CA GLY A 5 1.73 9.03 19.04
C GLY A 5 1.82 9.80 17.71
N ARG A 6 1.51 11.10 17.68
CA ARG A 6 1.68 12.00 16.53
C ARG A 6 2.97 12.81 16.59
N VAL A 7 3.70 12.75 17.71
CA VAL A 7 4.93 13.53 17.89
C VAL A 7 6.14 12.63 17.72
N GLY A 8 7.01 12.99 16.78
CA GLY A 8 8.28 12.31 16.55
C GLY A 8 8.61 12.17 15.06
N SER A 9 9.74 11.54 14.79
CA SER A 9 10.20 11.23 13.43
C SER A 9 10.40 9.72 13.29
N LEU A 10 10.00 9.18 12.15
CA LEU A 10 10.27 7.82 11.72
C LEU A 10 11.37 7.86 10.64
N VAL A 11 12.48 7.17 10.88
CA VAL A 11 13.54 7.00 9.88
C VAL A 11 13.54 5.55 9.41
N PHE A 12 13.36 5.34 8.10
CA PHE A 12 13.47 4.05 7.44
C PHE A 12 14.76 4.02 6.62
N GLU A 13 15.65 3.06 6.93
CA GLU A 13 16.91 2.86 6.22
C GLU A 13 16.92 1.48 5.55
N SER A 14 17.26 1.46 4.26
CA SER A 14 17.39 0.23 3.49
C SER A 14 18.46 0.38 2.41
N ALA A 15 18.83 -0.71 1.74
CA ALA A 15 19.73 -0.66 0.58
C ALA A 15 19.16 0.16 -0.60
N ALA A 16 17.82 0.33 -0.67
CA ALA A 16 17.18 1.16 -1.67
C ALA A 16 17.33 2.66 -1.36
N GLY A 17 17.57 3.04 -0.10
CA GLY A 17 17.78 4.40 0.37
C GLY A 17 17.13 4.68 1.73
N THR A 18 17.14 5.94 2.12
CA THR A 18 16.65 6.42 3.43
C THR A 18 15.48 7.38 3.26
N THR A 19 14.42 7.18 4.05
CA THR A 19 13.27 8.09 4.13
C THR A 19 13.05 8.49 5.58
N GLU A 20 12.82 9.78 5.81
CA GLU A 20 12.40 10.33 7.09
C GLU A 20 10.97 10.86 6.97
N VAL A 21 10.13 10.57 7.97
CA VAL A 21 8.73 10.98 8.02
C VAL A 21 8.41 11.60 9.37
N ASP A 22 7.85 12.82 9.37
CA ASP A 22 7.26 13.40 10.57
C ASP A 22 5.93 12.69 10.88
N LEU A 23 5.80 12.15 12.11
CA LEU A 23 4.60 11.44 12.54
C LEU A 23 3.34 12.32 12.55
N ALA A 24 3.50 13.65 12.55
CA ALA A 24 2.41 14.60 12.45
C ALA A 24 1.76 14.62 11.05
N GLU A 25 2.50 14.23 10.01
CA GLU A 25 2.02 14.16 8.62
C GLU A 25 1.24 12.87 8.34
N LEU A 26 1.36 11.84 9.19
CA LEU A 26 0.67 10.57 9.00
C LEU A 26 -0.82 10.67 9.37
N GLY A 27 -1.66 10.58 8.35
CA GLY A 27 -3.12 10.57 8.44
C GLY A 27 -3.75 9.23 8.05
N HIS A 28 -5.00 9.30 7.57
CA HIS A 28 -5.70 8.16 6.97
C HIS A 28 -5.08 7.78 5.62
N ASP A 29 -4.76 8.79 4.80
CA ASP A 29 -4.09 8.57 3.52
C ASP A 29 -2.61 8.22 3.74
N PRO A 30 -2.10 7.19 3.03
CA PRO A 30 -0.70 6.81 3.13
C PRO A 30 0.23 7.80 2.42
N LEU A 31 1.40 8.03 3.01
CA LEU A 31 2.55 8.64 2.32
C LEU A 31 3.24 7.56 1.47
N ARG A 32 3.58 7.91 0.23
CA ARG A 32 4.24 7.00 -0.72
C ARG A 32 5.55 7.61 -1.21
N PHE A 33 6.59 6.80 -1.20
CA PHE A 33 7.93 7.18 -1.66
C PHE A 33 8.37 6.15 -2.71
N ASP A 34 8.70 6.65 -3.90
CA ASP A 34 9.20 5.83 -5.01
C ASP A 34 10.70 5.59 -4.85
N TYR A 35 11.10 4.32 -4.92
CA TYR A 35 12.49 3.88 -4.83
C TYR A 35 13.01 3.29 -6.15
N GLY A 36 12.29 3.51 -7.24
CA GLY A 36 12.59 3.07 -8.60
C GLY A 36 12.43 1.57 -8.82
N GLY A 37 13.16 1.05 -9.81
CA GLY A 37 13.16 -0.37 -10.14
C GLY A 37 11.81 -0.87 -10.66
N LEU A 38 11.40 -2.05 -10.21
CA LEU A 38 10.15 -2.69 -10.60
C LEU A 38 9.05 -2.35 -9.59
N ASP A 39 8.53 -1.13 -9.68
CA ASP A 39 7.46 -0.61 -8.81
C ASP A 39 7.80 -0.72 -7.31
N MET A 40 9.07 -0.50 -6.95
CA MET A 40 9.53 -0.58 -5.57
C MET A 40 9.21 0.72 -4.85
N GLN A 41 8.41 0.62 -3.79
CA GLN A 41 7.91 1.79 -3.06
C GLN A 41 7.94 1.54 -1.55
N LEU A 42 8.18 2.59 -0.77
CA LEU A 42 7.86 2.64 0.65
C LEU A 42 6.50 3.29 0.83
N VAL A 43 5.62 2.63 1.57
CA VAL A 43 4.30 3.16 1.94
C VAL A 43 4.23 3.24 3.44
N VAL A 44 4.00 4.44 3.98
CA VAL A 44 3.89 4.70 5.42
C VAL A 44 2.50 5.24 5.72
N GLN A 45 1.79 4.59 6.64
CA GLN A 45 0.45 5.00 7.03
C GLN A 45 0.22 4.75 8.51
N ARG A 46 -0.71 5.49 9.11
CA ARG A 46 -1.14 5.22 10.49
C ARG A 46 -1.98 3.95 10.51
N TYR A 47 -1.69 3.06 11.45
CA TYR A 47 -2.49 1.87 11.65
C TYR A 47 -3.91 2.26 12.09
N PRO A 48 -4.98 1.69 11.50
CA PRO A 48 -6.34 2.05 11.84
C PRO A 48 -6.65 1.68 13.30
N GLU A 49 -7.27 2.60 14.05
CA GLU A 49 -7.68 2.33 15.44
C GLU A 49 -8.90 1.40 15.52
N ARG A 50 -9.68 1.33 14.43
CA ARG A 50 -10.89 0.52 14.32
C ARG A 50 -11.05 0.02 12.88
N VAL A 51 -11.58 -1.18 12.75
CA VAL A 51 -11.99 -1.74 11.45
C VAL A 51 -13.36 -1.16 11.10
N GLU A 52 -13.45 -0.47 9.96
CA GLU A 52 -14.69 0.20 9.53
C GLU A 52 -15.60 -0.71 8.69
N ALA A 53 -15.02 -1.65 7.95
CA ALA A 53 -15.73 -2.58 7.09
C ALA A 53 -15.07 -3.96 7.08
N LEU A 54 -15.89 -5.00 6.88
CA LEU A 54 -15.43 -6.39 6.76
C LEU A 54 -15.55 -6.91 5.33
N GLU A 55 -16.24 -6.17 4.45
CA GLU A 55 -16.51 -6.56 3.07
C GLU A 55 -16.25 -5.37 2.15
N LEU A 56 -15.73 -5.65 0.96
CA LEU A 56 -15.48 -4.69 -0.10
C LEU A 56 -15.80 -5.34 -1.45
N THR A 57 -16.52 -4.61 -2.30
CA THR A 57 -16.74 -5.00 -3.70
C THR A 57 -16.22 -3.89 -4.59
N LEU A 58 -15.42 -4.26 -5.58
CA LEU A 58 -14.84 -3.36 -6.57
C LEU A 58 -15.16 -3.91 -7.97
N GLU A 59 -15.61 -3.02 -8.85
CA GLU A 59 -15.84 -3.32 -10.25
C GLU A 59 -15.06 -2.31 -11.08
N THR A 60 -14.29 -2.80 -12.06
CA THR A 60 -13.55 -1.95 -13.00
C THR A 60 -13.64 -2.53 -14.40
N ALA A 61 -13.72 -1.65 -15.39
CA ALA A 61 -13.65 -2.03 -16.79
C ALA A 61 -12.22 -1.77 -17.28
N ASP A 62 -11.61 -2.78 -17.88
CA ASP A 62 -10.27 -2.66 -18.48
C ASP A 62 -10.33 -2.93 -19.99
N GLN A 63 -9.39 -2.34 -20.73
CA GLN A 63 -9.18 -2.66 -22.13
C GLN A 63 -8.19 -3.82 -22.21
N PRO A 64 -8.58 -5.01 -22.71
CA PRO A 64 -7.70 -6.15 -22.73
C PRO A 64 -6.42 -5.86 -23.53
N PRO A 65 -5.26 -6.33 -23.07
CA PRO A 65 -3.99 -6.01 -23.69
C PRO A 65 -3.85 -6.73 -25.02
N GLY A 66 -4.21 -6.04 -26.12
CA GLY A 66 -3.91 -6.44 -27.49
C GLY A 66 -4.39 -7.85 -27.89
N GLU A 67 -3.84 -8.36 -29.00
CA GLU A 67 -4.10 -9.73 -29.44
C GLU A 67 -3.24 -10.72 -28.63
N GLY A 68 -3.87 -11.75 -28.07
CA GLY A 68 -3.20 -12.81 -27.31
C GLY A 68 -3.92 -13.15 -26.01
N GLN A 69 -3.34 -14.08 -25.25
CA GLN A 69 -3.82 -14.43 -23.91
C GLN A 69 -3.06 -13.60 -22.87
N ALA A 70 -3.78 -12.97 -21.95
CA ALA A 70 -3.18 -12.11 -20.95
C ALA A 70 -3.53 -12.54 -19.53
N ALA A 71 -2.58 -12.38 -18.61
CA ALA A 71 -2.75 -12.73 -17.21
C ALA A 71 -2.98 -11.48 -16.36
N TYR A 72 -4.13 -11.43 -15.70
CA TYR A 72 -4.44 -10.44 -14.68
C TYR A 72 -4.06 -10.98 -13.31
N PHE A 73 -3.44 -10.10 -12.51
CA PHE A 73 -3.11 -10.36 -11.12
C PHE A 73 -3.85 -9.36 -10.25
N VAL A 74 -4.62 -9.86 -9.28
CA VAL A 74 -5.31 -9.01 -8.32
C VAL A 74 -4.59 -9.09 -6.99
N LYS A 75 -4.18 -7.93 -6.46
CA LYS A 75 -3.63 -7.75 -5.12
C LYS A 75 -4.64 -6.98 -4.28
N ALA A 76 -5.09 -7.57 -3.18
CA ALA A 76 -5.83 -6.86 -2.15
C ALA A 76 -4.89 -6.57 -0.98
N ILE A 77 -4.78 -5.30 -0.58
CA ILE A 77 -4.10 -4.89 0.65
C ILE A 77 -5.18 -4.46 1.64
N GLN A 78 -5.22 -5.09 2.80
CA GLN A 78 -6.17 -4.77 3.87
C GLN A 78 -5.69 -3.55 4.68
N CYS A 79 -6.59 -2.96 5.47
CA CYS A 79 -6.30 -1.76 6.27
C CYS A 79 -5.16 -1.96 7.29
N ASP A 80 -4.86 -3.21 7.66
CA ASP A 80 -3.76 -3.61 8.53
C ASP A 80 -2.45 -3.92 7.77
N GLY A 81 -2.45 -3.78 6.44
CA GLY A 81 -1.32 -4.06 5.57
C GLY A 81 -1.18 -5.52 5.13
N GLN A 82 -2.03 -6.44 5.60
CA GLN A 82 -2.02 -7.83 5.12
C GLN A 82 -2.41 -7.89 3.65
N MET A 83 -1.82 -8.84 2.91
CA MET A 83 -1.98 -8.94 1.47
C MET A 83 -2.55 -10.30 1.07
N ALA A 84 -3.53 -10.27 0.18
CA ALA A 84 -4.03 -11.43 -0.54
C ALA A 84 -3.81 -11.26 -2.04
N TRP A 85 -3.46 -12.35 -2.70
CA TRP A 85 -3.20 -12.40 -4.14
C TRP A 85 -4.10 -13.43 -4.79
N SER A 86 -4.60 -13.11 -5.98
CA SER A 86 -5.25 -14.10 -6.84
C SER A 86 -4.21 -15.00 -7.52
N SER A 87 -4.64 -16.19 -7.94
CA SER A 87 -3.98 -16.86 -9.06
C SER A 87 -4.12 -16.00 -10.34
N PRO A 88 -3.28 -16.23 -11.37
CA PRO A 88 -3.43 -15.53 -12.64
C PRO A 88 -4.82 -15.78 -13.22
N VAL A 89 -5.51 -14.70 -13.60
CA VAL A 89 -6.79 -14.77 -14.32
C VAL A 89 -6.49 -14.54 -15.79
N TYR A 90 -6.67 -15.57 -16.62
CA TYR A 90 -6.43 -15.45 -18.05
C TYR A 90 -7.67 -14.95 -18.78
N VAL A 91 -7.49 -13.93 -19.62
CA VAL A 91 -8.51 -13.39 -20.52
C VAL A 91 -8.02 -13.40 -21.96
#